data_AF-A0A7X2IU18-F1
#
_entry.id   AF-A0A7X2IU18-F1
#
_cell.length_a   1.000
_cell.length_b   1.000
_cell.length_c   1.000
_cell.angle_alpha   90.00
_cell.angle_beta   90.00
_cell.angle_gamma   90.00
#
_symmetry.space_group_name_H-M   'P 1'
#
loop_
_entity.id
_entity.type
_entity.pdbx_description
1 polymer ?
#
loop_
_entity_poly.entity_id
_entity_poly.type
_entity_poly.pdbx_seq_one_letter_code
_entity_poly.pdbx_strand_id
1 'polypeptide(L)'
;MKLNLFRNPFRRWMSADGKDRPTVPVKELAERDRRRMLKHFLALEKPDRLLRFGAHTTDDQIGNYVFGIDFSRDMVFGVYNRVFKLVAVGHLAFAPREAKNSTSDKERVAEFGVSVLKAARGLGIGSKLFERAAIHCRNNDVDTLYMHCLSSNKTMMHIAKKAGMEIHRDYGEADAYLKLPAPSPATVLQEALDEQLATLDYALKANTRAAVKLLDKLPGMKSDD
;
A
#
# COMPACT_ATOMS: atom_id res chain seq x y z
N MET A 1 4.06 -7.95 40.61
CA MET A 1 4.40 -8.56 39.30
C MET A 1 3.56 -7.86 38.23
N LYS A 2 4.10 -6.83 37.55
CA LYS A 2 3.34 -6.04 36.56
C LYS A 2 3.31 -6.80 35.23
N LEU A 3 2.16 -7.32 34.83
CA LEU A 3 1.94 -7.84 33.47
C LEU A 3 2.07 -6.68 32.47
N ASN A 4 3.18 -6.63 31.75
CA ASN A 4 3.39 -5.74 30.62
C ASN A 4 2.61 -6.28 29.40
N LEU A 5 1.31 -5.99 29.32
CA LEU A 5 0.40 -6.45 28.26
C LEU A 5 0.55 -5.67 26.93
N PHE A 6 1.49 -4.72 26.84
CA PHE A 6 1.64 -3.79 25.70
C PHE A 6 2.97 -3.94 24.94
N ARG A 7 3.46 -5.16 24.74
CA ARG A 7 4.51 -5.39 23.73
C ARG A 7 3.87 -5.44 22.34
N ASN A 8 3.63 -4.26 21.76
CA ASN A 8 3.40 -4.14 20.32
C ASN A 8 4.71 -4.52 19.60
N PRO A 9 4.76 -5.59 18.78
CA PRO A 9 5.96 -5.96 18.03
C PRO A 9 6.41 -4.85 17.05
N PHE A 10 5.52 -3.89 16.74
CA PHE A 10 5.81 -2.73 15.90
C PHE A 10 6.22 -1.47 16.70
N ARG A 11 6.51 -1.56 18.00
CA ARG A 11 6.99 -0.39 18.79
C ARG A 11 8.25 0.24 18.20
N ARG A 12 9.10 -0.56 17.53
CA ARG A 12 10.28 -0.06 16.79
C ARG A 12 9.90 0.85 15.61
N TRP A 13 8.68 0.75 15.09
CA TRP A 13 8.13 1.60 14.02
C TRP A 13 7.56 2.92 14.54
N MET A 14 7.00 2.92 15.76
CA MET A 14 6.47 4.11 16.44
C MET A 14 7.57 5.01 17.07
N SER A 15 8.81 4.53 17.18
CA SER A 15 9.88 5.23 17.90
C SER A 15 11.06 5.70 17.04
N ALA A 16 10.95 5.71 15.71
CA ALA A 16 12.03 6.18 14.82
C ALA A 16 11.69 7.54 14.16
N ASP A 17 12.19 8.58 14.84
CA ASP A 17 12.22 10.02 14.55
C ASP A 17 11.05 10.85 15.10
N GLY A 18 11.33 11.58 16.17
CA GLY A 18 10.56 12.74 16.65
C GLY A 18 10.62 13.94 15.69
N LYS A 19 10.56 13.70 14.38
CA LYS A 19 10.26 14.71 13.37
C LYS A 19 8.78 14.58 13.06
N ASP A 20 8.08 15.71 13.04
CA ASP A 20 6.66 15.85 12.72
C ASP A 20 6.41 15.42 11.26
N ARG A 21 6.40 14.10 11.04
CA ARG A 21 6.13 13.52 9.73
C ARG A 21 4.63 13.61 9.52
N PRO A 22 4.16 14.19 8.40
CA PRO A 22 2.74 14.29 8.14
C PRO A 22 2.11 12.91 8.23
N THR A 23 0.96 12.81 8.90
CA THR A 23 0.15 11.61 8.88
C THR A 23 -0.14 11.25 7.41
N VAL A 24 0.04 9.97 7.08
CA VAL A 24 -0.20 9.45 5.73
C VAL A 24 -1.41 8.53 5.83
N PRO A 25 -2.64 9.03 5.56
CA PRO A 25 -3.82 8.18 5.58
C PRO A 25 -3.75 7.20 4.41
N VAL A 26 -3.77 5.91 4.73
CA VAL A 26 -3.74 4.82 3.75
C VAL A 26 -5.14 4.23 3.68
N LYS A 27 -5.81 4.46 2.55
CA LYS A 27 -7.20 4.10 2.33
C LYS A 27 -7.30 2.78 1.58
N GLU A 28 -8.17 1.87 2.02
CA GLU A 28 -8.58 0.73 1.19
C GLU A 28 -9.29 1.19 -0.08
N LEU A 29 -8.83 0.72 -1.23
CA LEU A 29 -9.42 0.99 -2.53
C LEU A 29 -10.40 -0.12 -2.90
N ALA A 30 -11.48 0.25 -3.58
CA ALA A 30 -12.48 -0.69 -4.07
C ALA A 30 -12.53 -0.66 -5.60
N GLU A 31 -13.33 -1.54 -6.20
CA GLU A 31 -13.50 -1.62 -7.65
C GLU A 31 -13.85 -0.27 -8.31
N ARG A 32 -14.62 0.59 -7.62
CA ARG A 32 -14.95 1.95 -8.08
C ARG A 32 -13.71 2.84 -8.31
N ASP A 33 -12.57 2.52 -7.68
CA ASP A 33 -11.31 3.24 -7.78
C ASP A 33 -10.43 2.76 -8.94
N ARG A 34 -10.83 1.73 -9.68
CA ARG A 34 -10.05 1.12 -10.77
C ARG A 34 -9.56 2.13 -11.81
N ARG A 35 -10.40 3.10 -12.19
CA ARG A 35 -9.99 4.19 -13.11
C ARG A 35 -8.90 5.09 -12.51
N ARG A 36 -8.88 5.30 -11.20
CA ARG A 36 -7.84 6.10 -10.52
C ARG A 36 -6.53 5.31 -10.42
N MET A 37 -6.62 4.01 -10.17
CA MET A 37 -5.47 3.10 -10.22
C MET A 37 -4.83 3.08 -11.61
N LEU A 38 -5.64 2.93 -12.68
CA LEU A 38 -5.13 2.98 -14.04
C LEU A 38 -4.36 4.28 -14.32
N LYS A 39 -4.94 5.42 -13.94
CA LYS A 39 -4.27 6.74 -14.05
C LYS A 39 -2.98 6.82 -13.23
N HIS A 40 -2.95 6.20 -12.05
CA HIS A 40 -1.75 6.16 -11.22
C HIS A 40 -0.63 5.37 -11.90
N PHE A 41 -0.89 4.15 -12.35
CA PHE A 41 0.12 3.29 -12.97
C PHE A 41 0.61 3.83 -14.32
N LEU A 42 -0.29 4.39 -15.14
CA LEU A 42 0.09 5.03 -16.40
C LEU A 42 0.98 6.27 -16.18
N ALA A 43 0.82 6.96 -15.04
CA ALA A 43 1.64 8.12 -14.68
C ALA A 43 3.03 7.77 -14.12
N LEU A 44 3.37 6.48 -13.96
CA LEU A 44 4.71 6.05 -13.57
C LEU A 44 5.69 6.24 -14.73
N GLU A 45 6.88 6.78 -14.43
CA GLU A 45 7.99 6.87 -15.39
C GLU A 45 8.44 5.45 -15.79
N LYS A 46 9.01 5.27 -16.99
CA LYS A 46 9.44 3.95 -17.49
C LYS A 46 10.34 3.18 -16.48
N PRO A 47 11.34 3.81 -15.82
CA PRO A 47 12.15 3.11 -14.82
C PRO A 47 11.34 2.65 -13.60
N ASP A 48 10.32 3.41 -13.21
CA ASP A 48 9.48 3.06 -12.06
C ASP A 48 8.56 1.88 -12.36
N ARG A 49 8.10 1.77 -13.62
CA ARG A 49 7.34 0.59 -14.08
C ARG A 49 8.20 -0.67 -14.01
N LEU A 50 9.46 -0.58 -14.45
CA LEU A 50 10.41 -1.69 -14.33
C LEU A 50 10.58 -2.10 -12.86
N LEU A 51 10.76 -1.15 -11.95
CA LEU A 51 10.90 -1.44 -10.51
C LEU A 51 9.63 -2.02 -9.88
N ARG A 52 8.44 -1.66 -10.39
CA ARG A 52 7.15 -2.12 -9.86
C ARG A 52 6.73 -3.49 -10.38
N PHE A 53 7.03 -3.78 -11.64
CA PHE A 53 6.54 -4.97 -12.34
C PHE A 53 7.65 -5.98 -12.65
N GLY A 54 8.90 -5.71 -12.26
CA GLY A 54 10.06 -6.56 -12.54
C GLY A 54 10.51 -6.54 -14.01
N ALA A 55 9.68 -6.04 -14.93
CA ALA A 55 9.94 -6.00 -16.36
C ALA A 55 9.50 -4.68 -17.01
N HIS A 56 10.01 -4.42 -18.22
CA HIS A 56 9.51 -3.34 -19.06
C HIS A 56 8.02 -3.57 -19.37
N THR A 57 7.17 -2.65 -18.91
CA THR A 57 5.71 -2.80 -18.97
C THR A 57 5.07 -1.68 -19.79
N THR A 58 4.35 -2.07 -20.83
CA THR A 58 3.59 -1.21 -21.75
C THR A 58 2.29 -0.69 -21.12
N ASP A 59 1.66 0.29 -21.74
CA ASP A 59 0.36 0.82 -21.28
C ASP A 59 -0.74 -0.24 -21.34
N ASP A 60 -0.76 -1.10 -22.36
CA ASP A 60 -1.72 -2.20 -22.48
C ASP A 60 -1.53 -3.25 -21.39
N GLN A 61 -0.27 -3.62 -21.07
CA GLN A 61 0.03 -4.52 -19.96
C GLN A 61 -0.38 -3.92 -18.60
N ILE A 62 -0.21 -2.60 -18.41
CA ILE A 62 -0.73 -1.90 -17.23
C ILE A 62 -2.26 -1.97 -17.19
N GLY A 63 -2.92 -1.76 -18.32
CA GLY A 63 -4.36 -1.92 -18.46
C GLY A 63 -4.80 -3.31 -18.00
N ASN A 64 -4.24 -4.36 -18.59
CA ASN A 64 -4.53 -5.75 -18.27
C ASN A 64 -4.29 -6.05 -16.79
N TYR A 65 -3.18 -5.59 -16.22
CA TYR A 65 -2.90 -5.72 -14.79
C TYR A 65 -4.00 -5.08 -13.93
N VAL A 66 -4.35 -3.82 -14.21
CA VAL A 66 -5.35 -3.08 -13.42
C VAL A 66 -6.75 -3.66 -13.56
N PHE A 67 -7.14 -4.13 -14.75
CA PHE A 67 -8.44 -4.76 -14.98
C PHE A 67 -8.50 -6.20 -14.47
N GLY A 68 -7.36 -6.89 -14.36
CA GLY A 68 -7.24 -8.23 -13.80
C GLY A 68 -7.22 -8.31 -12.27
N ILE A 69 -7.11 -7.19 -11.56
CA ILE A 69 -7.20 -7.18 -10.09
C ILE A 69 -8.59 -7.65 -9.66
N ASP A 70 -8.62 -8.74 -8.89
CA ASP A 70 -9.80 -9.33 -8.29
C ASP A 70 -10.01 -8.79 -6.87
N PHE A 71 -10.87 -7.80 -6.71
CA PHE A 71 -11.16 -7.16 -5.43
C PHE A 71 -11.94 -8.04 -4.43
N SER A 72 -12.39 -9.24 -4.85
CA SER A 72 -12.97 -10.22 -3.92
C SER A 72 -11.92 -11.04 -3.19
N ARG A 73 -10.70 -11.11 -3.77
CA ARG A 73 -9.57 -11.86 -3.24
C ARG A 73 -8.46 -10.94 -2.76
N ASP A 74 -8.07 -10.00 -3.60
CA ASP A 74 -6.92 -9.12 -3.40
C ASP A 74 -7.32 -7.87 -2.64
N MET A 75 -6.36 -7.32 -1.88
CA MET A 75 -6.53 -6.05 -1.20
C MET A 75 -5.68 -4.97 -1.85
N VAL A 76 -6.25 -3.79 -2.08
CA VAL A 76 -5.54 -2.65 -2.67
C VAL A 76 -5.64 -1.46 -1.72
N PHE A 77 -4.51 -0.82 -1.46
CA PHE A 77 -4.41 0.37 -0.66
C PHE A 77 -3.96 1.57 -1.50
N GLY A 78 -4.41 2.76 -1.13
CA GLY A 78 -4.11 3.98 -1.85
C GLY A 78 -3.84 5.17 -0.93
N VAL A 79 -3.00 6.08 -1.40
CA VAL A 79 -2.77 7.38 -0.75
C VAL A 79 -3.14 8.51 -1.70
N TYR A 80 -4.01 9.40 -1.23
CA TYR A 80 -4.44 10.59 -1.96
C TYR A 80 -3.68 11.82 -1.48
N ASN A 81 -3.20 12.64 -2.42
CA ASN A 81 -2.63 13.94 -2.08
C ASN A 81 -3.74 14.98 -1.78
N ARG A 82 -3.32 16.21 -1.42
CA ARG A 82 -4.24 17.30 -1.06
C ARG A 82 -5.22 17.69 -2.17
N VAL A 83 -4.86 17.49 -3.44
CA VAL A 83 -5.73 17.78 -4.61
C VAL A 83 -6.54 16.58 -5.07
N PHE A 84 -6.67 15.55 -4.22
CA PHE A 84 -7.44 14.33 -4.47
C PHE A 84 -6.96 13.51 -5.68
N LYS A 85 -5.64 13.50 -5.92
CA LYS A 85 -4.97 12.60 -6.86
C LYS A 85 -4.39 11.40 -6.11
N LEU A 86 -4.61 10.19 -6.64
CA LEU A 86 -4.02 8.96 -6.15
C LEU A 86 -2.51 8.95 -6.49
N VAL A 87 -1.66 9.12 -5.47
CA VAL A 87 -0.21 9.30 -5.64
C VAL A 87 0.61 8.07 -5.27
N ALA A 88 0.00 7.10 -4.59
CA ALA A 88 0.62 5.82 -4.29
C ALA A 88 -0.42 4.71 -4.24
N VAL A 89 -0.01 3.51 -4.62
CA VAL A 89 -0.83 2.29 -4.58
C VAL A 89 0.01 1.16 -4.00
N GLY A 90 -0.56 0.42 -3.04
CA GLY A 90 -0.07 -0.87 -2.59
C GLY A 90 -1.06 -1.95 -3.01
N HIS A 91 -0.59 -3.02 -3.61
CA HIS A 91 -1.39 -4.19 -3.99
C HIS A 91 -0.92 -5.39 -3.18
N LEU A 92 -1.86 -6.02 -2.50
CA LEU A 92 -1.66 -7.24 -1.76
C LEU A 92 -2.42 -8.37 -2.47
N ALA A 93 -1.68 -9.21 -3.19
CA ALA A 93 -2.22 -10.35 -3.91
C ALA A 93 -2.13 -11.61 -3.04
N PHE A 94 -3.24 -12.33 -2.88
CA PHE A 94 -3.25 -13.55 -2.08
C PHE A 94 -3.07 -14.77 -3.00
N ALA A 95 -2.23 -15.71 -2.58
CA ALA A 95 -2.11 -16.99 -3.27
C ALA A 95 -3.49 -17.71 -3.30
N PRO A 96 -3.84 -18.41 -4.39
CA PRO A 96 -5.07 -19.19 -4.43
C PRO A 96 -5.12 -20.17 -3.26
N ARG A 97 -6.27 -20.22 -2.58
CA ARG A 97 -6.55 -21.29 -1.61
C ARG A 97 -6.65 -22.59 -2.39
N GLU A 98 -5.60 -23.41 -2.40
CA GLU A 98 -5.74 -24.78 -2.89
C GLU A 98 -6.85 -25.47 -2.10
N ALA A 99 -7.86 -25.98 -2.81
CA ALA A 99 -9.00 -26.64 -2.21
C ALA A 99 -8.55 -27.97 -1.57
N LYS A 100 -8.42 -27.97 -0.24
CA LYS A 100 -8.67 -29.13 0.63
C LYS A 100 -7.89 -30.43 0.36
N ASN A 101 -6.63 -30.41 -0.09
CA ASN A 101 -5.83 -31.65 -0.20
C ASN A 101 -4.36 -31.51 0.26
N SER A 102 -4.08 -30.67 1.25
CA SER A 102 -2.79 -30.72 1.95
C SER A 102 -3.02 -30.89 3.44
N THR A 103 -2.65 -32.06 3.95
CA THR A 103 -2.46 -32.40 5.36
C THR A 103 -1.27 -31.66 6.01
N SER A 104 -0.80 -30.58 5.40
CA SER A 104 0.12 -29.62 6.01
C SER A 104 -0.59 -28.28 6.14
N ASP A 105 -0.46 -27.63 7.29
CA ASP A 105 -0.72 -26.20 7.49
C ASP A 105 0.12 -25.38 6.50
N LYS A 106 -0.26 -25.35 5.22
CA LYS A 106 0.48 -24.64 4.18
C LYS A 106 0.44 -23.17 4.50
N GLU A 107 1.63 -22.57 4.55
CA GLU A 107 1.86 -21.16 4.80
C GLU A 107 0.93 -20.30 3.94
N ARG A 108 0.13 -19.45 4.57
CA ARG A 108 -0.70 -18.48 3.85
C ARG A 108 0.17 -17.29 3.51
N VAL A 109 0.53 -17.22 2.24
CA VAL A 109 1.40 -16.17 1.70
C VAL A 109 0.58 -15.12 0.96
N ALA A 110 0.92 -13.85 1.18
CA ALA A 110 0.44 -12.74 0.37
C ALA A 110 1.64 -11.97 -0.22
N GLU A 111 1.57 -11.64 -1.49
CA GLU A 111 2.59 -10.85 -2.20
C GLU A 111 2.23 -9.36 -2.16
N PHE A 112 3.19 -8.53 -1.77
CA PHE A 112 3.02 -7.08 -1.71
C PHE A 112 3.84 -6.35 -2.79
N GLY A 113 3.13 -5.64 -3.66
CA GLY A 113 3.70 -4.72 -4.64
C GLY A 113 3.31 -3.27 -4.35
N VAL A 114 4.25 -2.33 -4.44
CA VAL A 114 4.02 -0.90 -4.13
C VAL A 114 4.56 0.04 -5.20
N SER A 115 3.80 1.08 -5.51
CA SER A 115 4.23 2.18 -6.39
C SER A 115 3.92 3.54 -5.76
N VAL A 116 4.85 4.48 -5.90
CA VAL A 116 4.71 5.87 -5.44
C VAL A 116 5.16 6.80 -6.56
N LEU A 117 4.30 7.73 -6.96
CA LEU A 117 4.65 8.75 -7.95
C LEU A 117 5.82 9.58 -7.46
N LYS A 118 6.71 9.97 -8.37
CA LYS A 118 7.93 10.74 -8.09
C LYS A 118 7.70 11.95 -7.18
N ALA A 119 6.66 12.73 -7.45
CA ALA A 119 6.30 13.93 -6.67
C ALA A 119 5.88 13.66 -5.21
N ALA A 120 5.64 12.39 -4.83
CA ALA A 120 5.22 12.00 -3.48
C ALA A 120 6.27 11.14 -2.75
N ARG A 121 7.49 11.01 -3.30
CA ARG A 121 8.59 10.26 -2.67
C ARG A 121 9.24 11.03 -1.53
N GLY A 122 10.03 10.33 -0.71
CA GLY A 122 10.72 10.92 0.46
C GLY A 122 9.82 11.16 1.67
N LEU A 123 8.51 10.95 1.55
CA LEU A 123 7.52 11.18 2.61
C LEU A 123 7.20 9.94 3.46
N GLY A 124 7.90 8.82 3.24
CA GLY A 124 7.65 7.56 3.95
C GLY A 124 6.38 6.81 3.52
N ILE A 125 5.71 7.23 2.45
CA ILE A 125 4.44 6.63 1.96
C ILE A 125 4.57 5.13 1.69
N GLY A 126 5.65 4.69 1.03
CA GLY A 126 5.87 3.27 0.75
C GLY A 126 5.94 2.41 2.01
N SER A 127 6.59 2.90 3.07
CA SER A 127 6.62 2.22 4.37
C SER A 127 5.26 2.18 5.05
N LYS A 128 4.43 3.22 4.89
CA LYS A 128 3.07 3.27 5.45
C LYS A 128 2.12 2.31 4.72
N LEU A 129 2.25 2.20 3.39
CA LEU A 129 1.52 1.19 2.61
C LEU A 129 1.93 -0.23 3.01
N PHE A 130 3.24 -0.49 3.17
CA PHE A 130 3.73 -1.78 3.62
C PHE A 130 3.19 -2.15 5.01
N GLU A 131 3.20 -1.22 5.97
CA GLU A 131 2.62 -1.47 7.30
C GLU A 131 1.14 -1.80 7.22
N ARG A 132 0.35 -0.98 6.51
CA ARG A 132 -1.09 -1.22 6.39
C ARG A 132 -1.36 -2.62 5.82
N ALA A 133 -0.58 -3.04 4.83
CA ALA A 133 -0.64 -4.39 4.27
C ALA A 133 -0.25 -5.47 5.28
N ALA A 134 0.84 -5.30 6.04
CA ALA A 134 1.27 -6.27 7.05
C ALA A 134 0.24 -6.45 8.18
N ILE A 135 -0.39 -5.37 8.64
CA ILE A 135 -1.49 -5.42 9.61
C ILE A 135 -2.69 -6.17 9.02
N HIS A 136 -3.07 -5.83 7.79
CA HIS A 136 -4.19 -6.47 7.10
C HIS A 136 -3.95 -7.98 6.93
N CYS A 137 -2.76 -8.39 6.45
CA CYS A 137 -2.35 -9.78 6.36
C CYS A 137 -2.50 -10.49 7.71
N ARG A 138 -1.93 -9.92 8.76
CA ARG A 138 -1.97 -10.46 10.11
C ARG A 138 -3.41 -10.68 10.60
N ASN A 139 -4.30 -9.74 10.34
CA ASN A 139 -5.71 -9.83 10.73
C ASN A 139 -6.56 -10.73 9.82
N ASN A 140 -6.04 -11.11 8.65
CA ASN A 140 -6.67 -12.02 7.69
C ASN A 140 -6.01 -13.40 7.64
N ASP A 141 -5.34 -13.80 8.73
CA ASP A 141 -4.79 -15.14 8.91
C ASP A 141 -3.78 -15.49 7.79
N VAL A 142 -2.94 -14.51 7.40
CA VAL A 142 -1.75 -14.69 6.57
C VAL A 142 -0.53 -14.73 7.49
N ASP A 143 0.27 -15.78 7.39
CA ASP A 143 1.46 -15.96 8.23
C ASP A 143 2.73 -15.39 7.60
N THR A 144 2.72 -15.16 6.28
CA THR A 144 3.91 -14.72 5.55
C THR A 144 3.57 -13.63 4.54
N LEU A 145 4.13 -12.45 4.75
CA LEU A 145 4.12 -11.37 3.75
C LEU A 145 5.39 -11.46 2.91
N TYR A 146 5.21 -11.64 1.61
CA TYR A 146 6.27 -11.79 0.64
C TYR A 146 6.41 -10.53 -0.24
N MET A 147 7.63 -10.23 -0.66
CA MET A 147 7.90 -9.30 -1.74
C MET A 147 9.00 -9.84 -2.65
N HIS A 148 8.81 -9.61 -3.95
CA HIS A 148 9.83 -9.80 -4.96
C HIS A 148 10.25 -8.43 -5.51
N CYS A 149 11.56 -8.20 -5.66
CA CYS A 149 12.04 -6.99 -6.32
C CYS A 149 13.43 -7.15 -6.93
N LEU A 150 13.77 -6.29 -7.89
CA LEU A 150 15.14 -6.18 -8.37
C LEU A 150 16.09 -5.81 -7.22
N SER A 151 17.24 -6.47 -7.10
CA SER A 151 18.24 -6.20 -6.05
C SER A 151 18.76 -4.74 -6.07
N SER A 152 18.62 -4.07 -7.22
CA SER A 152 18.96 -2.66 -7.46
C SER A 152 17.89 -1.68 -6.97
N ASN A 153 16.69 -2.15 -6.60
CA ASN A 153 15.60 -1.34 -6.06
C ASN A 153 15.90 -0.91 -4.61
N LYS A 154 16.79 0.08 -4.44
CA LYS A 154 17.26 0.55 -3.13
C LYS A 154 16.12 0.96 -2.19
N THR A 155 15.04 1.52 -2.73
CA THR A 155 13.87 1.92 -1.92
C THR A 155 13.13 0.70 -1.38
N MET A 156 12.85 -0.31 -2.21
CA MET A 156 12.19 -1.52 -1.75
C MET A 156 13.08 -2.31 -0.78
N MET A 157 14.39 -2.43 -1.08
CA MET A 157 15.36 -3.04 -0.18
C MET A 157 15.43 -2.33 1.18
N HIS A 158 15.28 -1.00 1.20
CA HIS A 158 15.21 -0.24 2.44
C HIS A 158 13.94 -0.54 3.23
N ILE A 159 12.78 -0.65 2.57
CA ILE A 159 11.51 -1.05 3.21
C ILE A 159 11.65 -2.45 3.82
N ALA A 160 12.16 -3.42 3.06
CA ALA A 160 12.37 -4.80 3.50
C ALA A 160 13.27 -4.88 4.75
N LYS A 161 14.45 -4.25 4.69
CA LYS A 161 15.39 -4.20 5.82
C LYS A 161 14.79 -3.52 7.04
N LYS A 162 14.09 -2.39 6.85
CA LYS A 162 13.44 -1.65 7.93
C LYS A 162 12.36 -2.47 8.62
N ALA A 163 11.58 -3.22 7.83
CA ALA A 163 10.54 -4.13 8.28
C ALA A 163 11.10 -5.39 8.97
N GLY A 164 12.41 -5.65 8.87
CA GLY A 164 13.03 -6.84 9.46
C GLY A 164 12.74 -8.11 8.67
N MET A 165 12.52 -7.97 7.36
CA MET A 165 12.31 -9.12 6.48
C MET A 165 13.61 -9.91 6.31
N GLU A 166 13.47 -11.22 6.21
CA GLU A 166 14.54 -12.08 5.71
C GLU A 166 14.68 -11.81 4.21
N ILE A 167 15.90 -11.55 3.74
CA ILE A 167 16.16 -11.12 2.35
C ILE A 167 17.13 -12.13 1.72
N HIS A 168 16.69 -12.77 0.65
CA HIS A 168 17.50 -13.63 -0.20
C HIS A 168 17.77 -12.91 -1.51
N ARG A 169 19.03 -12.93 -1.97
CA ARG A 169 19.43 -12.29 -3.22
C ARG A 169 19.97 -13.34 -4.16
N ASP A 170 19.45 -13.35 -5.37
CA ASP A 170 19.92 -14.24 -6.41
C ASP A 170 19.78 -13.58 -7.79
N TYR A 171 20.72 -13.83 -8.70
CA TYR A 171 20.72 -13.36 -10.10
C TYR A 171 20.27 -11.91 -10.38
N GLY A 172 20.55 -10.97 -9.46
CA GLY A 172 20.17 -9.55 -9.62
C GLY A 172 18.74 -9.21 -9.15
N GLU A 173 18.05 -10.18 -8.58
CA GLU A 173 16.76 -10.09 -7.91
C GLU A 173 16.92 -10.24 -6.40
N ALA A 174 15.84 -10.00 -5.67
CA ALA A 174 15.76 -10.14 -4.23
C ALA A 174 14.34 -10.54 -3.82
N ASP A 175 14.27 -11.66 -3.11
CA ASP A 175 13.08 -12.16 -2.45
C ASP A 175 13.15 -11.77 -0.97
N ALA A 176 12.07 -11.26 -0.41
CA ALA A 176 12.01 -10.99 1.01
C ALA A 176 10.73 -11.49 1.67
N TYR A 177 10.87 -12.05 2.86
CA TYR A 177 9.81 -12.69 3.62
C TYR A 177 9.69 -12.07 5.01
N LEU A 178 8.46 -11.79 5.43
CA LEU A 178 8.12 -11.37 6.78
C LEU A 178 7.15 -12.37 7.40
N LYS A 179 7.60 -13.10 8.42
CA LYS A 179 6.70 -13.90 9.26
C LYS A 179 5.87 -12.98 10.15
N LEU A 180 4.56 -13.11 10.05
CA LEU A 180 3.59 -12.29 10.76
C LEU A 180 3.14 -13.01 12.04
N PRO A 181 3.12 -12.33 13.20
CA PRO A 181 2.55 -12.90 14.40
C PRO A 181 1.03 -13.09 14.25
N ALA A 182 0.45 -13.98 15.06
CA ALA A 182 -1.01 -14.17 15.12
C ALA A 182 -1.75 -12.84 15.39
N PRO A 183 -2.99 -12.67 14.89
CA PRO A 183 -3.79 -11.48 15.13
C PRO A 183 -4.04 -11.23 16.62
N SER A 184 -4.30 -9.97 16.97
CA SER A 184 -4.63 -9.57 18.34
C SER A 184 -5.76 -8.53 18.34
N PRO A 185 -6.55 -8.39 19.42
CA PRO A 185 -7.58 -7.35 19.48
C PRO A 185 -7.04 -5.93 19.21
N ALA A 186 -5.79 -5.67 19.62
CA ALA A 186 -5.12 -4.40 19.37
C ALA A 186 -4.83 -4.16 17.88
N THR A 187 -4.41 -5.18 17.12
CA THR A 187 -4.13 -5.03 15.68
C THR A 187 -5.41 -4.91 14.86
N VAL A 188 -6.49 -5.57 15.28
CA VAL A 188 -7.82 -5.43 14.66
C VAL A 188 -8.36 -4.02 14.89
N LEU A 189 -8.26 -3.50 16.12
CA LEU A 189 -8.64 -2.14 16.44
C LEU A 189 -7.80 -1.10 15.67
N GLN A 190 -6.48 -1.33 15.59
CA GLN A 190 -5.57 -0.44 14.84
C GLN A 190 -5.99 -0.35 13.37
N GLU A 191 -6.25 -1.48 12.72
CA GLU A 191 -6.73 -1.52 11.33
C GLU A 191 -8.03 -0.73 11.13
N ALA A 192 -9.00 -0.93 12.02
CA ALA A 192 -10.27 -0.22 11.96
C ALA A 192 -10.09 1.30 12.11
N LEU A 193 -9.24 1.76 13.04
CA LEU A 193 -8.95 3.18 13.24
C LEU A 193 -8.24 3.80 12.04
N ASP A 194 -7.23 3.11 11.50
CA ASP A 194 -6.50 3.57 10.32
C ASP A 194 -7.45 3.75 9.12
N GLU A 195 -8.37 2.80 8.93
CA GLU A 195 -9.37 2.87 7.86
C GLU A 195 -10.39 4.00 8.06
N GLN A 196 -10.85 4.22 9.30
CA GLN A 196 -11.75 5.34 9.61
C GLN A 196 -11.09 6.70 9.35
N LEU A 197 -9.84 6.88 9.81
CA LEU A 197 -9.07 8.10 9.56
C LEU A 197 -8.87 8.33 8.05
N ALA A 198 -8.53 7.28 7.30
CA ALA A 198 -8.37 7.35 5.86
C ALA A 198 -9.68 7.66 5.12
N THR A 199 -10.81 7.15 5.60
CA THR A 199 -12.14 7.42 5.04
C THR A 199 -12.55 8.87 5.24
N LEU A 200 -12.32 9.44 6.42
CA LEU A 200 -12.59 10.84 6.70
C LEU A 200 -11.73 11.78 5.83
N ASP A 201 -10.42 11.52 5.76
CA ASP A 201 -9.50 12.26 4.91
C ASP A 201 -9.89 12.17 3.42
N TYR A 202 -10.25 10.99 2.95
CA TYR A 202 -10.76 10.77 1.59
C TYR A 202 -12.01 11.61 1.32
N ALA A 203 -13.01 11.56 2.22
CA ALA A 203 -14.27 12.28 2.06
C ALA A 203 -14.05 13.80 2.01
N LEU A 204 -13.20 14.33 2.90
CA LEU A 204 -12.84 15.73 2.90
C LEU A 204 -12.19 16.15 1.58
N LYS A 205 -11.17 15.42 1.11
CA LYS A 205 -10.49 15.70 -0.17
C LYS A 205 -11.42 15.59 -1.37
N ALA A 206 -12.31 14.61 -1.37
CA ALA A 206 -13.31 14.41 -2.42
C ALA A 206 -14.27 15.60 -2.51
N ASN A 207 -14.81 16.02 -1.36
CA ASN A 207 -15.76 17.13 -1.25
C ASN A 207 -15.10 18.46 -1.62
N THR A 208 -13.89 18.73 -1.14
CA THR A 208 -13.12 19.93 -1.54
C THR A 208 -12.89 19.96 -3.04
N ARG A 209 -12.49 18.84 -3.66
CA ARG A 209 -12.29 18.77 -5.11
C ARG A 209 -13.59 18.96 -5.89
N ALA A 210 -14.72 18.46 -5.38
CA ALA A 210 -16.03 18.66 -5.98
C ALA A 210 -16.47 20.13 -5.90
N ALA A 211 -16.28 20.77 -4.75
CA ALA A 211 -16.59 22.19 -4.55
C ALA A 211 -15.77 23.09 -5.47
N VAL A 212 -14.45 22.88 -5.56
CA VAL A 212 -13.57 23.62 -6.48
C VAL A 212 -14.03 23.45 -7.94
N LYS A 213 -14.35 22.22 -8.37
CA LYS A 213 -14.86 21.98 -9.72
C LYS A 213 -16.22 22.64 -10.00
N LEU A 214 -17.06 22.80 -8.98
CA LEU A 214 -18.34 23.48 -9.10
C LEU A 214 -18.11 24.99 -9.25
N LEU A 215 -17.21 25.56 -8.44
CA LEU A 215 -16.78 26.96 -8.55
C LEU A 215 -16.17 27.26 -9.93
N ASP A 216 -15.29 26.40 -10.44
CA ASP A 216 -14.69 26.54 -11.78
C ASP A 216 -15.74 26.54 -12.93
N LYS A 217 -16.92 25.98 -12.68
CA LYS A 217 -18.02 25.87 -13.66
C LYS A 217 -19.05 26.99 -13.54
N LEU A 218 -19.00 27.81 -12.49
CA LEU A 218 -19.89 28.95 -12.35
C LEU A 218 -19.40 30.08 -13.27
N PRO A 219 -20.20 30.53 -14.25
CA PRO A 219 -19.86 31.72 -15.03
C PRO A 219 -19.93 32.96 -14.11
N GLY A 220 -18.80 33.64 -13.88
CA GLY A 220 -18.83 34.96 -13.22
C GLY A 220 -17.72 35.37 -12.25
N MET A 221 -16.59 34.65 -12.12
CA MET A 221 -15.44 35.12 -11.32
C MET A 221 -14.12 35.12 -12.10
N LYS A 222 -14.13 35.72 -13.30
CA LYS A 222 -12.94 36.43 -13.76
C LYS A 222 -12.96 37.77 -13.02
N SER A 223 -12.02 37.99 -12.11
CA SER A 223 -11.68 39.33 -11.67
C SER A 223 -11.12 40.06 -12.89
N ASP A 224 -11.81 41.13 -13.29
CA ASP A 224 -11.18 42.19 -14.07
C ASP A 224 -10.08 42.84 -13.19
N ASP A 225 -8.97 43.16 -13.87
CA ASP A 225 -7.71 43.80 -13.45
C ASP A 225 -6.68 42.99 -12.62
#